data_AF-A0A6P0IPX3-F1
#
_entry.id   AF-A0A6P0IPX3-F1
#
_cell.length_a   1.000
_cell.length_b   1.000
_cell.length_c   1.000
_cell.angle_alpha   90.00
_cell.angle_beta   90.00
_cell.angle_gamma   90.00
#
_symmetry.space_group_name_H-M   'P 1'
#
loop_
_entity.id
_entity.type
_entity.pdbx_description
1 polymer ?
#
loop_
_entity_poly.entity_id
_entity_poly.type
_entity_poly.pdbx_seq_one_letter_code
_entity_poly.pdbx_strand_id
1 'polypeptide(L)' 'MINKIIHSAGYDDSEKLFLSSTIGKTKFRGDIYGYVVEKLGFNPEDILHIGDNYQSDILKAKANGLLLFFK' A
#
# COMPACT_ATOMS: atom_id res chain seq x y z
N MET A 1 7.01 -2.62 -16.83
CA MET A 1 6.16 -3.83 -16.96
C MET A 1 4.87 -3.67 -16.17
N ILE A 2 4.95 -3.34 -14.88
CA ILE A 2 3.76 -3.16 -14.02
C ILE A 2 2.78 -2.07 -14.52
N ASN A 3 3.25 -0.90 -14.97
CA ASN A 3 2.35 0.13 -15.53
C ASN A 3 1.52 -0.39 -16.71
N LYS A 4 2.10 -1.23 -17.59
CA LYS A 4 1.35 -1.82 -18.70
C LYS A 4 0.20 -2.71 -18.21
N ILE A 5 0.42 -3.47 -17.13
CA ILE A 5 -0.59 -4.35 -16.52
C ILE A 5 -1.71 -3.50 -15.91
N ILE A 6 -1.33 -2.47 -15.13
CA ILE A 6 -2.26 -1.56 -14.45
C ILE A 6 -3.12 -0.81 -15.48
N HIS A 7 -2.53 -0.27 -16.54
CA HIS A 7 -3.28 0.34 -17.65
C HIS A 7 -4.22 -0.63 -18.35
N SER A 8 -3.78 -1.86 -18.61
CA SER A 8 -4.65 -2.87 -19.24
C SER A 8 -5.84 -3.25 -18.37
N ALA A 9 -5.75 -3.03 -17.06
CA ALA A 9 -6.84 -3.24 -16.10
C ALA A 9 -7.74 -2.01 -15.92
N GLY A 10 -7.48 -0.90 -16.63
CA GLY A 10 -8.32 0.30 -16.63
C GLY A 10 -7.90 1.41 -15.65
N TYR A 11 -6.73 1.28 -15.01
CA TYR A 11 -6.17 2.31 -14.13
C TYR A 11 -5.23 3.25 -14.92
N ASP A 12 -5.19 4.53 -14.57
CA ASP A 12 -4.34 5.51 -15.24
C ASP A 12 -3.12 5.95 -14.40
N ASP A 13 -2.27 6.81 -14.97
CA ASP A 13 -1.04 7.30 -14.33
C ASP A 13 -1.30 8.39 -13.27
N SER A 14 -2.55 8.81 -13.02
CA SER A 14 -2.85 9.82 -12.00
C SER A 14 -2.72 9.27 -10.58
N GLU A 15 -2.82 7.95 -10.42
CA GLU A 15 -2.68 7.28 -9.15
C GLU A 15 -1.20 7.14 -8.73
N LYS A 16 -0.89 7.49 -7.48
CA LYS A 16 0.46 7.29 -6.93
C LYS A 16 0.75 5.80 -6.78
N LEU A 17 1.75 5.31 -7.50
CA LEU A 17 2.17 3.91 -7.45
C LEU A 17 3.38 3.70 -6.52
N PHE A 18 3.22 2.88 -5.48
CA PHE A 18 4.27 2.52 -4.54
C PHE A 18 4.69 1.06 -4.73
N LEU A 19 5.89 0.84 -5.28
CA LEU A 19 6.41 -0.50 -5.58
C LEU A 19 7.55 -0.88 -4.66
N SER A 20 7.43 -2.04 -4.02
CA SER A 20 8.49 -2.61 -3.17
C SER A 20 9.80 -2.82 -3.93
N SER A 21 9.72 -3.21 -5.21
CA SER A 21 10.88 -3.40 -6.09
C SER A 21 11.67 -2.12 -6.35
N THR A 22 11.02 -0.96 -6.23
CA THR A 22 11.64 0.35 -6.47
C THR A 22 12.09 1.00 -5.18
N ILE A 23 11.33 0.82 -4.09
CA ILE A 23 11.54 1.52 -2.81
C ILE A 23 12.38 0.66 -1.83
N GLY A 24 12.45 -0.66 -2.04
CA GLY A 24 13.13 -1.58 -1.12
C GLY A 24 12.38 -1.83 0.20
N LYS A 25 11.10 -1.46 0.26
CA LYS A 25 10.20 -1.63 1.41
C LYS A 25 9.07 -2.59 1.05
N THR A 26 8.60 -3.40 2.00
CA THR A 26 7.66 -4.50 1.74
C THR A 26 6.50 -4.52 2.73
N LYS A 27 5.36 -5.06 2.28
CA LYS A 27 4.20 -5.33 3.16
C LYS A 27 4.54 -6.33 4.26
N PHE A 28 5.34 -7.35 3.93
CA PHE A 28 5.76 -8.39 4.87
C PHE A 28 6.57 -7.84 6.06
N ARG A 29 7.56 -6.98 5.79
CA ARG A 29 8.29 -6.26 6.84
C ARG A 29 7.41 -5.21 7.52
N GLY A 30 6.45 -4.67 6.79
CA GLY A 30 5.53 -3.60 7.23
C GLY A 30 6.11 -2.20 7.09
N ASP A 31 7.34 -2.08 6.60
CA ASP A 31 8.05 -0.80 6.43
C ASP A 31 7.55 0.02 5.24
N ILE A 32 6.76 -0.59 4.33
CA ILE A 32 6.13 0.14 3.22
C ILE A 32 5.00 1.05 3.71
N TYR A 33 4.28 0.68 4.77
CA TYR A 33 3.12 1.44 5.24
C TYR A 33 3.54 2.80 5.80
N GLY A 34 4.54 2.84 6.69
CA GLY A 34 5.09 4.10 7.18
C GLY A 34 5.63 5.00 6.07
N TYR A 35 6.24 4.41 5.02
CA TYR A 35 6.68 5.17 3.85
C TYR A 35 5.50 5.77 3.07
N VAL A 36 4.42 5.02 2.87
CA VAL A 36 3.21 5.52 2.19
C VAL A 36 2.58 6.66 2.99
N VAL A 37 2.43 6.51 4.31
CA VAL A 37 1.93 7.57 5.21
C VAL A 37 2.76 8.85 5.03
N GLU A 38 4.09 8.75 5.13
CA GLU A 38 5.00 9.89 4.97
C GLU A 38 4.87 10.56 3.59
N LYS A 39 4.77 9.77 2.50
CA LYS A 39 4.71 10.31 1.13
C LYS A 39 3.34 10.85 0.73
N LEU A 40 2.28 10.41 1.38
CA LEU A 40 0.96 10.96 1.16
C LEU A 40 0.70 12.19 2.04
N GLY A 41 1.33 12.29 3.21
CA GLY A 41 1.14 13.41 4.14
C GLY A 41 -0.22 13.39 4.84
N PHE A 42 -0.86 12.22 4.92
CA PHE A 42 -2.10 12.01 5.67
C PHE A 42 -1.80 11.39 7.02
N ASN A 43 -2.76 11.48 7.95
CA ASN A 43 -2.68 10.67 9.16
C ASN A 43 -2.95 9.20 8.80
N PRO A 44 -2.30 8.24 9.48
CA PRO A 44 -2.53 6.82 9.23
C PRO A 44 -4.01 6.41 9.27
N GLU A 45 -4.76 6.96 10.20
CA GLU A 45 -6.20 6.71 10.40
C GLU A 45 -7.08 7.20 9.25
N ASP A 46 -6.57 8.09 8.39
CA ASP A 46 -7.27 8.57 7.19
C ASP A 46 -7.05 7.65 5.98
N ILE A 47 -6.24 6.59 6.12
CA ILE A 47 -5.87 5.67 5.05
C ILE A 47 -6.52 4.31 5.27
N LEU A 48 -7.41 3.92 4.35
CA LEU A 48 -7.95 2.56 4.27
C LEU A 48 -7.07 1.67 3.39
N HIS A 49 -6.46 0.66 4.00
CA HIS A 49 -5.76 -0.41 3.29
C HIS A 49 -6.68 -1.58 2.98
N ILE A 50 -6.69 -2.02 1.72
CA ILE A 50 -7.46 -3.17 1.23
C ILE A 50 -6.49 -4.25 0.78
N GLY A 51 -6.61 -5.47 1.30
CA GLY A 51 -5.78 -6.60 0.87
C GLY A 51 -6.29 -7.96 1.33
N ASP A 52 -5.67 -9.00 0.78
CA ASP A 52 -6.07 -10.40 0.87
C ASP A 52 -5.13 -11.25 1.72
N ASN A 53 -3.96 -10.72 2.09
CA ASN A 53 -3.01 -11.42 2.95
C ASN A 53 -3.13 -10.97 4.41
N TYR A 54 -3.67 -11.83 5.28
CA TYR A 54 -3.93 -11.44 6.67
C TYR A 54 -2.66 -10.96 7.41
N GLN A 55 -1.52 -11.61 7.20
CA GLN A 55 -0.29 -11.24 7.90
C GLN A 55 0.25 -9.88 7.42
N SER A 56 0.37 -9.70 6.11
CA SER A 56 1.06 -8.54 5.54
C SER A 56 0.12 -7.37 5.23
N ASP A 57 -1.13 -7.60 4.87
CA ASP A 57 -2.12 -6.54 4.60
C ASP A 57 -2.87 -6.12 5.86
N ILE A 58 -3.16 -7.03 6.79
CA ILE A 58 -3.95 -6.68 7.98
C ILE A 58 -3.04 -6.39 9.16
N LEU A 59 -2.28 -7.38 9.65
CA LEU A 59 -1.51 -7.19 10.89
C LEU A 59 -0.42 -6.11 10.75
N LYS A 60 0.29 -6.08 9.62
CA LYS A 60 1.37 -5.10 9.39
C LYS A 60 0.85 -3.69 9.10
N ALA A 61 -0.26 -3.55 8.37
CA ALA A 61 -0.86 -2.24 8.15
C ALA A 61 -1.48 -1.70 9.46
N LYS A 62 -2.14 -2.55 10.25
CA LYS A 62 -2.69 -2.18 11.57
C LYS A 62 -1.60 -1.67 12.50
N ALA A 63 -0.44 -2.32 12.51
CA ALA A 63 0.71 -1.90 13.32
C ALA A 63 1.25 -0.52 12.93
N ASN A 64 0.91 -0.01 11.74
CA ASN A 64 1.24 1.33 11.27
C ASN A 64 0.06 2.32 11.39
N GLY A 65 -1.05 1.92 12.03
CA GLY A 65 -2.19 2.80 12.31
C GLY A 65 -3.23 2.92 11.19
N LEU A 66 -3.13 2.14 10.11
CA LEU A 66 -4.07 2.22 8.99
C LEU A 66 -5.41 1.56 9.33
N LEU A 67 -6.49 2.07 8.71
CA LEU A 67 -7.77 1.38 8.64
C LEU A 67 -7.67 0.20 7.67
N LEU A 68 -8.46 -0.85 7.90
CA LEU A 68 -8.27 -2.15 7.25
C LEU A 68 -9.57 -2.68 6.68
N PHE A 69 -9.49 -3.23 5.47
CA PHE A 69 -10.52 -4.08 4.90
C PHE A 69 -9.88 -5.33 4.29
N PHE A 70 -10.30 -6.49 4.78
CA PHE A 70 -9.82 -7.80 4.33
C PHE A 70 -10.76 -8.35 3.26
N LYS A 71 -10.21 -8.77 2.12
CA LYS A 71 -10.96 -9.32 0.99
C LYS A 71 -10.57 -10.76 0.70
#